data_AF-A0A1G5K540-F1
#
_entry.id   AF-A0A1G5K540-F1
#
_cell.length_a   1.000
_cell.length_b   1.000
_cell.length_c   1.000
_cell.angle_alpha   90.00
_cell.angle_beta   90.00
_cell.angle_gamma   90.00
#
_symmetry.space_group_name_H-M   'P 1'
#
loop_
_entity.id
_entity.type
_entity.pdbx_description
1 polymer ?
#
loop_
_entity_poly.entity_id
_entity_poly.type
_entity_poly.pdbx_seq_one_letter_code
_entity_poly.pdbx_strand_id
1 'polypeptide(L)'
;MTDTSFAETIRERIAAIEVVVDAIAEHGEDTNLRDLRILLINTMSLMRRDPGIEAAVDDLYSAARAIVKDAADSVHPVTRNVRCMRSALTRFTERVPVVAGLSEPDDTLRFRGLEAAYAVQLERSATTDDDQEDSVQSVA
;
A
#
# COMPACT_ATOMS: atom_id res chain seq x y z
N MET A 1 -23.35 -4.00 -13.92
CA MET A 1 -22.57 -2.76 -13.70
C MET A 1 -21.71 -2.82 -12.43
N THR A 2 -21.50 -4.00 -11.83
CA THR A 2 -20.87 -4.20 -10.50
C THR A 2 -19.43 -4.71 -10.57
N ASP A 3 -19.06 -5.51 -11.57
CA ASP A 3 -17.69 -6.04 -11.70
C ASP A 3 -16.64 -4.95 -11.95
N THR A 4 -16.98 -3.90 -12.70
CA THR A 4 -16.03 -2.82 -13.03
C THR A 4 -15.63 -2.03 -11.78
N SER A 5 -16.58 -1.73 -10.88
CA SER A 5 -16.28 -0.98 -9.65
C SER A 5 -15.49 -1.80 -8.65
N PHE A 6 -15.76 -3.10 -8.57
CA PHE A 6 -15.02 -3.97 -7.65
C PHE A 6 -13.58 -4.20 -8.11
N ALA A 7 -13.37 -4.44 -9.41
CA ALA A 7 -12.02 -4.51 -9.99
C ALA A 7 -11.26 -3.18 -9.88
N GLU A 8 -11.96 -2.04 -9.89
CA GLU A 8 -11.38 -0.73 -9.61
C GLU A 8 -10.94 -0.60 -8.15
N THR A 9 -11.79 -0.97 -7.19
CA THR A 9 -11.42 -1.00 -5.77
C THR A 9 -10.18 -1.85 -5.52
N ILE A 10 -10.08 -3.04 -6.11
CA ILE A 10 -8.87 -3.89 -5.94
C ILE A 10 -7.63 -3.21 -6.51
N ARG A 11 -7.73 -2.57 -7.69
CA ARG A 11 -6.62 -1.81 -8.29
C ARG A 11 -6.20 -0.64 -7.39
N GLU A 12 -7.15 0.09 -6.81
CA GLU A 12 -6.87 1.17 -5.87
C GLU A 12 -6.17 0.67 -4.60
N ARG A 13 -6.60 -0.48 -4.06
CA ARG A 13 -5.93 -1.09 -2.90
C ARG A 13 -4.50 -1.52 -3.22
N ILE A 14 -4.27 -2.10 -4.41
CA ILE A 14 -2.92 -2.45 -4.87
C ILE A 14 -2.06 -1.19 -5.00
N ALA A 15 -2.56 -0.14 -5.66
CA ALA A 15 -1.83 1.13 -5.82
C ALA A 15 -1.49 1.76 -4.45
N ALA A 16 -2.40 1.72 -3.48
CA ALA A 16 -2.13 2.19 -2.12
C ALA A 16 -1.02 1.37 -1.43
N ILE A 17 -1.01 0.04 -1.63
CA ILE A 17 0.06 -0.81 -1.10
C ILE A 17 1.41 -0.46 -1.74
N GLU A 18 1.45 -0.23 -3.06
CA GLU A 18 2.66 0.15 -3.79
C GLU A 18 3.26 1.45 -3.23
N VAL A 19 2.44 2.48 -3.01
CA VAL A 19 2.86 3.76 -2.42
C VAL A 19 3.50 3.57 -1.04
N VAL A 20 2.86 2.79 -0.16
CA VAL A 20 3.41 2.55 1.19
C VAL A 20 4.68 1.71 1.13
N VAL A 21 4.78 0.75 0.21
CA VAL A 21 5.99 -0.05 0.00
C VAL A 21 7.18 0.82 -0.43
N ASP A 22 6.96 1.79 -1.32
CA ASP A 22 8.01 2.73 -1.71
C ASP A 22 8.40 3.66 -0.55
N ALA A 23 7.44 4.16 0.23
CA ALA A 23 7.73 4.95 1.45
C ALA A 23 8.54 4.15 2.50
N ILE A 24 8.29 2.84 2.64
CA ILE A 24 9.09 1.95 3.48
C ILE A 24 10.50 1.78 2.92
N ALA A 25 10.65 1.66 1.60
CA ALA A 25 11.96 1.51 0.97
C ALA A 25 12.84 2.75 1.16
N GLU A 26 12.23 3.93 1.18
CA GLU A 26 12.93 5.22 1.30
C GLU A 26 13.24 5.60 2.76
N HIS A 27 12.27 5.45 3.65
CA HIS A 27 12.36 6.01 5.01
C HIS A 27 12.35 4.95 6.11
N GLY A 28 11.85 3.74 5.85
CA GLY A 28 11.85 2.64 6.82
C GLY A 28 11.09 2.94 8.13
N GLU A 29 10.06 3.79 8.08
CA GLU A 29 9.33 4.21 9.28
C GLU A 29 8.31 3.17 9.79
N ASP A 30 8.18 3.06 11.12
CA ASP A 30 7.20 2.18 11.77
C ASP A 30 5.75 2.54 11.42
N THR A 31 5.44 3.81 11.18
CA THR A 31 4.11 4.26 10.76
C THR A 31 3.73 3.62 9.42
N ASN A 32 4.64 3.64 8.44
CA ASN A 32 4.41 3.03 7.14
C ASN A 32 4.22 1.50 7.26
N LEU A 33 4.93 0.85 8.18
CA LEU A 33 4.73 -0.59 8.45
C LEU A 33 3.33 -0.88 9.00
N ARG A 34 2.83 -0.01 9.88
CA ARG A 34 1.48 -0.13 10.43
C ARG A 34 0.42 0.08 9.34
N ASP A 35 0.62 1.07 8.49
CA ASP A 35 -0.30 1.37 7.38
C ASP A 35 -0.32 0.22 6.36
N LEU A 36 0.84 -0.33 6.01
CA LEU A 36 0.96 -1.52 5.17
C LEU A 36 0.16 -2.69 5.75
N ARG A 37 0.28 -2.94 7.06
CA ARG A 37 -0.49 -4.01 7.73
C ARG A 37 -1.99 -3.82 7.57
N ILE A 38 -2.47 -2.59 7.76
CA ILE A 38 -3.90 -2.27 7.66
C ILE A 38 -4.38 -2.48 6.21
N LEU A 39 -3.63 -1.97 5.24
CA LEU A 39 -3.95 -2.13 3.81
C LEU A 39 -3.99 -3.60 3.39
N LEU A 40 -3.03 -4.42 3.82
CA LEU A 40 -3.00 -5.84 3.50
C LEU A 40 -4.19 -6.59 4.12
N ILE A 41 -4.53 -6.33 5.38
CA ILE A 41 -5.71 -6.93 6.03
C ILE A 41 -7.00 -6.54 5.30
N ASN A 42 -7.16 -5.25 4.98
CA ASN A 42 -8.35 -4.77 4.29
C ASN A 42 -8.46 -5.36 2.88
N THR A 43 -7.35 -5.45 2.16
CA THR A 43 -7.30 -6.04 0.82
C THR A 43 -7.65 -7.53 0.85
N MET A 44 -7.09 -8.28 1.79
CA MET A 44 -7.41 -9.70 1.99
C MET A 44 -8.86 -9.94 2.39
N SER A 45 -9.50 -8.99 3.09
CA SER A 45 -10.92 -9.10 3.46
C SER A 45 -11.88 -9.04 2.27
N LEU A 46 -11.43 -8.53 1.12
CA LEU A 46 -12.19 -8.46 -0.12
C LEU A 46 -12.07 -9.75 -0.94
N MET A 47 -11.21 -10.69 -0.53
CA MET A 47 -10.87 -11.88 -1.33
C MET A 47 -11.39 -13.14 -0.66
N ARG A 48 -11.68 -14.16 -1.48
CA ARG A 48 -11.83 -15.52 -0.95
C ARG A 48 -10.48 -15.97 -0.38
N ARG A 49 -10.54 -16.80 0.67
CA ARG A 49 -9.37 -17.41 1.28
C ARG A 49 -8.58 -18.18 0.21
N ASP A 50 -7.35 -17.75 -0.01
CA ASP A 50 -6.40 -18.38 -0.93
C ASP A 50 -5.04 -18.49 -0.24
N PRO A 51 -4.53 -19.71 0.02
CA PRO A 51 -3.26 -19.90 0.71
C PRO A 51 -2.06 -19.29 -0.02
N GLY A 52 -2.12 -19.18 -1.35
CA GLY A 52 -1.08 -18.57 -2.16
C GLY A 52 -1.02 -17.06 -1.98
N ILE A 53 -2.18 -16.39 -1.92
CA ILE A 53 -2.28 -14.95 -1.62
C ILE A 53 -1.87 -14.70 -0.16
N GLU A 54 -2.35 -15.50 0.79
CA GLU A 54 -1.99 -15.38 2.22
C GLU A 54 -0.48 -15.48 2.44
N ALA A 55 0.19 -16.44 1.79
CA ALA A 55 1.65 -16.56 1.85
C ALA A 55 2.37 -15.35 1.24
N ALA A 56 1.87 -14.82 0.11
CA ALA A 56 2.46 -13.63 -0.52
C ALA A 56 2.31 -12.37 0.35
N VAL A 57 1.19 -12.23 1.07
CA VAL A 57 0.97 -11.15 2.03
C VAL A 57 1.93 -11.25 3.21
N ASP A 58 2.12 -12.44 3.76
CA ASP A 58 3.04 -12.67 4.87
C ASP A 58 4.50 -12.40 4.47
N ASP A 59 4.90 -12.85 3.28
CA ASP A 59 6.22 -12.58 2.68
C ASP A 59 6.46 -11.07 2.52
N LEU A 60 5.48 -10.33 1.98
CA LEU A 60 5.57 -8.89 1.77
C LEU A 60 5.70 -8.15 3.10
N TYR A 61 4.83 -8.46 4.07
CA TYR A 61 4.87 -7.82 5.38
C TYR A 61 6.18 -8.13 6.13
N SER A 62 6.66 -9.38 6.06
CA SER A 62 7.92 -9.79 6.69
C SER A 62 9.13 -9.07 6.08
N ALA A 63 9.16 -8.91 4.76
CA ALA A 63 10.22 -8.17 4.08
C ALA A 63 10.21 -6.68 4.43
N ALA A 64 9.03 -6.04 4.46
CA ALA A 64 8.88 -4.66 4.89
C ALA A 64 9.32 -4.44 6.35
N ARG A 65 8.93 -5.35 7.25
CA ARG A 65 9.33 -5.32 8.65
C ARG A 65 10.85 -5.42 8.83
N ALA A 66 11.54 -6.20 8.00
CA ALA A 66 12.99 -6.29 8.04
C ALA A 66 13.67 -4.94 7.72
N ILE A 67 13.16 -4.22 6.72
CA ILE A 67 13.66 -2.90 6.34
C ILE A 67 13.46 -1.88 7.47
N VAL A 68 12.27 -1.86 8.06
CA VAL A 68 11.94 -0.94 9.16
C VAL A 68 12.81 -1.23 10.38
N LYS A 69 13.07 -2.52 10.66
CA LYS A 69 14.01 -2.91 11.70
C LYS A 69 15.43 -2.43 11.42
N ASP A 70 15.93 -2.63 10.20
CA ASP A 70 17.26 -2.15 9.81
C ASP A 70 17.35 -0.62 10.01
N ALA A 71 16.33 0.12 9.56
CA ALA A 71 16.26 1.57 9.72
C ALA A 71 16.26 2.01 11.20
N ALA A 72 15.52 1.31 12.07
CA ALA A 72 15.51 1.55 13.51
C ALA A 72 16.90 1.31 14.15
N ASP A 73 17.65 0.33 13.63
CA ASP A 73 19.04 0.06 14.03
C ASP A 73 20.05 1.05 13.41
N SER A 74 19.57 2.15 12.79
CA SER A 74 20.37 3.14 12.05
C SER A 74 21.17 2.54 10.87
N VAL A 75 20.77 1.35 10.41
CA VAL A 75 21.27 0.73 9.20
C VAL A 75 20.36 1.19 8.07
N HIS A 76 20.91 1.91 7.08
CA HIS A 76 20.11 2.26 5.92
C HIS A 76 19.54 0.99 5.27
N PRO A 77 18.28 1.02 4.77
CA PRO A 77 17.66 -0.12 4.14
C PRO A 77 18.63 -0.83 3.19
N VAL A 78 18.97 -2.07 3.51
CA VAL A 78 19.96 -2.79 2.71
C VAL A 78 19.37 -3.04 1.33
N THR A 79 20.13 -2.73 0.26
CA THR A 79 19.67 -2.91 -1.14
C THR A 79 19.08 -4.30 -1.40
N ARG A 80 19.64 -5.33 -0.75
CA ARG A 80 19.12 -6.70 -0.79
C ARG A 80 17.70 -6.81 -0.22
N ASN A 81 17.43 -6.20 0.93
CA ASN A 81 16.14 -6.27 1.61
C ASN A 81 15.07 -5.49 0.82
N VAL A 82 15.43 -4.33 0.28
CA VAL A 82 14.56 -3.57 -0.66
C VAL A 82 14.21 -4.42 -1.88
N ARG A 83 15.20 -5.09 -2.49
CA ARG A 83 14.95 -6.00 -3.62
C ARG A 83 14.05 -7.18 -3.25
N CYS A 84 14.23 -7.76 -2.07
CA CYS A 84 13.38 -8.84 -1.56
C CYS A 84 11.93 -8.36 -1.37
N MET A 85 11.72 -7.18 -0.77
CA MET A 85 10.39 -6.58 -0.60
C MET A 85 9.71 -6.33 -1.94
N ARG A 86 10.41 -5.73 -2.91
CA ARG A 86 9.86 -5.51 -4.26
C ARG A 86 9.48 -6.82 -4.95
N SER A 87 10.30 -7.86 -4.80
CA SER A 87 9.97 -9.19 -5.35
C SER A 87 8.74 -9.80 -4.68
N ALA A 88 8.56 -9.59 -3.37
CA ALA A 88 7.37 -10.04 -2.65
C ALA A 88 6.11 -9.28 -3.09
N LEU A 89 6.23 -7.96 -3.29
CA LEU A 89 5.16 -7.12 -3.84
C LEU A 89 4.73 -7.62 -5.23
N THR A 90 5.66 -7.87 -6.14
CA THR A 90 5.35 -8.45 -7.46
C THR A 90 4.60 -9.79 -7.34
N ARG A 91 5.06 -10.69 -6.46
CA ARG A 91 4.39 -11.98 -6.27
C ARG A 91 2.98 -11.84 -5.71
N PHE A 92 2.76 -10.86 -4.83
CA PHE A 92 1.45 -10.52 -4.30
C PHE A 92 0.55 -9.99 -5.42
N THR A 93 0.98 -9.00 -6.19
CA THR A 93 0.17 -8.40 -7.26
C THR A 93 -0.13 -9.38 -8.39
N GLU A 94 0.79 -10.29 -8.74
CA GLU A 94 0.56 -11.38 -9.70
C GLU A 94 -0.49 -12.39 -9.23
N ARG A 95 -0.61 -12.60 -7.91
CA ARG A 95 -1.53 -13.57 -7.30
C ARG A 95 -2.90 -12.98 -7.01
N VAL A 96 -2.99 -11.67 -6.79
CA VAL A 96 -4.27 -10.99 -6.64
C VAL A 96 -4.97 -11.01 -7.99
N PRO A 97 -6.07 -11.76 -8.14
CA PRO A 97 -6.73 -11.89 -9.43
C PRO A 97 -7.30 -10.55 -9.85
N VAL A 98 -6.95 -10.06 -11.04
CA VAL A 98 -7.48 -8.78 -11.53
C VAL A 98 -8.97 -8.89 -11.87
N VAL A 99 -9.49 -10.07 -12.28
CA VAL A 99 -10.93 -10.29 -12.56
C VAL A 99 -11.40 -11.75 -12.38
N ALA A 100 -10.54 -12.78 -12.41
CA ALA A 100 -10.99 -14.18 -12.44
C ALA A 100 -11.00 -14.84 -11.04
N GLY A 101 -12.14 -14.82 -10.34
CA GLY A 101 -12.38 -15.69 -9.17
C GLY A 101 -12.82 -14.99 -7.88
N LEU A 102 -12.98 -13.67 -7.89
CA LEU A 102 -13.44 -12.94 -6.72
C LEU A 102 -14.92 -13.26 -6.45
N SER A 103 -15.28 -13.39 -5.17
CA SER A 103 -16.69 -13.38 -4.76
C SER A 103 -17.08 -11.93 -4.63
N GLU A 104 -18.28 -11.53 -5.11
CA GLU A 104 -18.86 -10.27 -4.65
C GLU A 104 -18.82 -10.29 -3.09
N PRO A 105 -18.42 -9.19 -2.45
CA PRO A 105 -18.39 -9.12 -1.00
C PRO A 105 -19.82 -9.39 -0.51
N ASP A 106 -19.97 -10.46 0.28
CA ASP A 106 -21.25 -10.78 0.92
C ASP A 106 -21.64 -9.55 1.77
N ASP A 107 -22.86 -9.08 1.53
CA ASP A 107 -23.29 -7.69 1.67
C ASP A 107 -22.92 -6.97 2.99
N THR A 108 -22.58 -5.68 2.85
CA THR A 108 -23.03 -4.54 3.69
C THR A 108 -22.41 -4.14 5.04
N LEU A 109 -21.29 -4.66 5.55
CA LEU A 109 -20.71 -4.10 6.79
C LEU A 109 -19.18 -4.21 6.85
N ARG A 110 -18.42 -3.11 6.65
CA ARG A 110 -17.48 -2.60 7.69
C ARG A 110 -16.46 -1.48 7.43
N PHE A 111 -16.31 -0.83 6.27
CA PHE A 111 -15.20 0.15 6.14
C PHE A 111 -15.53 1.54 5.59
N ARG A 112 -16.77 2.01 5.77
CA ARG A 112 -17.19 3.37 5.40
C ARG A 112 -16.43 4.51 6.10
N GLY A 113 -15.74 4.22 7.21
CA GLY A 113 -14.92 5.22 7.93
C GLY A 113 -13.47 5.33 7.46
N LEU A 114 -12.93 4.32 6.78
CA LEU A 114 -11.50 4.25 6.44
C LEU A 114 -11.19 4.82 5.05
N GLU A 115 -12.15 4.73 4.13
CA GLU A 115 -12.09 5.44 2.83
C GLU A 115 -12.06 6.96 3.02
N ALA A 116 -12.80 7.48 4.00
CA ALA A 116 -12.76 8.90 4.34
C ALA A 116 -11.39 9.34 4.89
N ALA A 117 -10.73 8.51 5.69
CA ALA A 117 -9.40 8.82 6.23
C ALA A 117 -8.32 8.81 5.14
N TYR A 118 -8.43 7.92 4.16
CA TYR A 118 -7.46 7.81 3.07
C TYR A 118 -7.68 8.89 1.99
N ALA A 119 -8.94 9.24 1.68
CA ALA A 119 -9.27 10.37 0.80
C ALA A 119 -8.74 11.71 1.36
N VAL A 120 -8.88 11.93 2.67
CA VAL A 120 -8.31 13.12 3.34
C VAL A 120 -6.77 13.16 3.24
N GLN A 121 -6.11 12.00 3.26
CA GLN A 121 -4.65 11.94 3.14
C GLN A 121 -4.19 12.27 1.71
N LEU A 122 -4.90 11.79 0.69
CA LEU A 122 -4.65 12.11 -0.72
C LEU A 122 -4.86 13.60 -1.05
N GLU A 123 -5.93 14.23 -0.53
CA GLU A 123 -6.16 15.67 -0.68
C GLU A 123 -5.08 16.52 0.02
N ARG A 124 -4.53 16.03 1.14
CA ARG A 124 -3.46 16.73 1.88
C ARG A 124 -2.11 16.65 1.17
N SER A 125 -1.81 15.52 0.51
CA SER A 125 -0.62 15.40 -0.33
C SER A 125 -0.73 16.25 -1.60
N ALA A 126 -1.92 16.37 -2.20
CA ALA A 126 -2.13 17.21 -3.39
C ALA A 126 -2.02 18.73 -3.10
N THR A 127 -2.36 19.17 -1.89
CA THR A 127 -2.27 20.58 -1.48
C THR A 127 -0.87 21.02 -1.04
N THR A 128 0.09 20.10 -0.91
CA THR A 128 1.47 20.44 -0.51
C THR A 128 2.35 20.84 -1.70
N ASP A 129 1.95 20.51 -2.94
CA ASP A 129 2.73 20.78 -4.15
C ASP A 129 2.43 22.15 -4.81
N ASP A 130 1.33 22.83 -4.45
CA ASP A 130 0.93 24.11 -5.09
C ASP A 130 1.45 25.38 -4.38
N ASP A 131 1.96 25.29 -3.14
CA ASP A 131 2.44 26.47 -2.38
C ASP A 131 3.95 26.77 -2.56
N GLN A 132 4.62 26.09 -3.48
CA GLN A 132 6.08 26.22 -3.69
C GLN A 132 6.47 26.78 -5.07
N GLU A 133 5.63 27.62 -5.71
CA GLU A 133 6.03 28.34 -6.93
C GLU A 133 5.96 29.88 -6.88
N ASP A 134 5.60 30.52 -5.76
CA ASP A 134 5.45 32.00 -5.72
C ASP A 134 6.52 32.75 -4.88
N SER A 135 7.76 32.24 -4.83
CA SER A 135 8.83 32.94 -4.10
C SER A 135 10.20 32.87 -4.75
N VAL A 136 10.31 33.12 -6.06
CA VAL A 136 11.59 33.57 -6.63
C VAL A 136 11.40 34.46 -7.87
N GLN A 137 11.18 35.77 -7.67
CA GLN A 137 11.87 36.84 -8.44
C GLN A 137 11.47 38.24 -7.97
N SER A 138 12.26 38.79 -7.05
CA SER A 138 12.42 40.25 -6.92
C SER A 138 13.78 40.54 -6.28
N VAL A 139 14.84 40.56 -7.10
CA VAL A 139 16.05 41.38 -6.90
C VAL A 139 16.78 41.53 -8.24
N ALA A 140 16.71 42.72 -8.85
CA ALA A 140 17.81 43.46 -9.48
C ALA A 140 17.27 44.73 -10.14
#